data_AF-I0YLP4-F1
#
_entry.id   AF-I0YLP4-F1
#
_cell.length_a   1.000
_cell.length_b   1.000
_cell.length_c   1.000
_cell.angle_alpha   90.00
_cell.angle_beta   90.00
_cell.angle_gamma   90.00
#
_symmetry.space_group_name_H-M   'P 1'
#
loop_
_entity.id
_entity.type
_entity.pdbx_description
1 polymer ?
#
loop_
_entity_poly.entity_id
_entity_poly.type
_entity_poly.pdbx_seq_one_letter_code
_entity_poly.pdbx_strand_id
1 'polypeptide(L)'
;MNKKRTRPGAVETTEPMEASDLDNPRCACYAAQFDTSAPNETIDPAIVDDPGFSETIARFLSGTSLSAFKTSYTCITQARAQPDQLFLGWNGKVTLWRPQSTINFAAYAGGYPTADHAIFAAYHLNEAVGYWNATKFGVTFKWVKKLADAEFVLAYGGDGGDTLARAFFPNAEDLNTVFVYKRAFDPDTVNYQSNIFAHEEGGAVLFGKTNPNSVMSYKFPPVIQKTDKETVRRLYKLREGDKIENFLVDKVAPNN
;
A
#
# COMPACT_ATOMS: atom_id res chain seq x y z
N MET A 1 6.77 -2.32 62.25
CA MET A 1 7.13 -3.61 61.64
C MET A 1 6.45 -3.72 60.27
N ASN A 2 7.22 -4.16 59.28
CA ASN A 2 6.85 -4.43 57.89
C ASN A 2 5.64 -5.37 57.71
N LYS A 3 4.82 -5.16 56.67
CA LYS A 3 4.76 -6.05 55.48
C LYS A 3 3.87 -5.47 54.34
N LYS A 4 4.34 -5.73 53.12
CA LYS A 4 3.90 -5.31 51.78
C LYS A 4 2.90 -6.30 51.15
N ARG A 5 2.16 -5.80 50.12
CA ARG A 5 1.65 -6.46 48.87
C ARG A 5 0.49 -7.47 49.03
N THR A 6 -0.49 -7.62 48.13
CA THR A 6 -0.60 -7.39 46.66
C THR A 6 -2.09 -7.43 46.24
N ARG A 7 -2.49 -6.77 45.14
CA ARG A 7 -3.80 -6.94 44.48
C ARG A 7 -3.76 -8.12 43.48
N PRO A 8 -4.81 -8.96 43.37
CA PRO A 8 -5.15 -9.67 42.13
C PRO A 8 -6.03 -8.74 41.27
N GLY A 9 -5.84 -8.55 39.96
CA GLY A 9 -5.65 -9.54 38.92
C GLY A 9 -7.01 -9.81 38.24
N ALA A 10 -7.54 -8.82 37.50
CA ALA A 10 -8.75 -9.02 36.69
C ALA A 10 -8.35 -9.69 35.38
N VAL A 11 -8.85 -10.91 35.19
CA VAL A 11 -8.79 -11.65 33.94
C VAL A 11 -9.98 -11.18 33.12
N GLU A 12 -9.74 -10.41 32.07
CA GLU A 12 -10.75 -10.09 31.06
C GLU A 12 -10.76 -11.24 30.05
N THR A 13 -11.74 -12.11 30.18
CA THR A 13 -12.01 -13.20 29.25
C THR A 13 -12.52 -12.61 27.94
N THR A 14 -11.74 -12.74 26.87
CA THR A 14 -12.19 -12.46 25.50
C THR A 14 -13.24 -13.50 25.10
N GLU A 15 -14.50 -13.10 25.01
CA GLU A 15 -15.52 -13.88 24.31
C GLU A 15 -15.21 -13.90 22.80
N PRO A 16 -15.32 -15.05 22.11
CA PRO A 16 -15.12 -15.12 20.68
C PRO A 16 -16.30 -14.45 19.95
N MET A 17 -16.01 -13.66 18.92
CA MET A 17 -17.02 -13.07 18.02
C MET A 17 -17.95 -14.15 17.46
N GLU A 18 -19.26 -13.91 17.55
CA GLU A 18 -20.28 -14.80 17.01
C GLU A 18 -20.26 -14.82 15.47
N ALA A 19 -20.51 -16.01 14.92
CA ALA A 19 -20.46 -16.30 13.49
C ALA A 19 -21.47 -15.53 12.61
N SER A 20 -22.40 -14.78 13.20
CA SER A 20 -23.40 -13.99 12.46
C SER A 20 -22.86 -12.67 11.87
N ASP A 21 -21.69 -12.20 12.31
CA ASP A 21 -21.05 -11.00 11.73
C ASP A 21 -20.25 -11.29 10.45
N LEU A 22 -20.04 -12.57 10.11
CA LEU A 22 -19.35 -13.00 8.89
C LEU A 22 -20.21 -12.89 7.62
N ASP A 23 -21.54 -12.74 7.75
CA ASP A 23 -22.48 -12.71 6.62
C ASP A 23 -22.87 -11.29 6.16
N ASN A 24 -22.21 -10.23 6.66
CA ASN A 24 -22.43 -8.88 6.16
C ASN A 24 -21.58 -8.60 4.89
N PRO A 25 -22.18 -8.43 3.70
CA PRO A 25 -21.44 -8.15 2.46
C PRO A 25 -20.75 -6.77 2.45
N ARG A 26 -20.94 -5.94 3.50
CA ARG A 26 -20.19 -4.70 3.74
C ARG A 26 -18.97 -4.86 4.64
N CYS A 27 -18.72 -6.05 5.20
CA CYS A 27 -17.64 -6.34 6.14
C CYS A 27 -16.72 -7.49 5.69
N ALA A 28 -17.00 -8.15 4.57
CA ALA A 28 -16.14 -9.19 4.03
C ALA A 28 -14.91 -8.61 3.31
N CYS A 29 -14.00 -8.02 4.08
CA CYS A 29 -12.59 -7.95 3.72
C CYS A 29 -12.10 -9.40 3.64
N TYR A 30 -12.31 -10.07 2.51
CA TYR A 30 -11.83 -11.43 2.30
C TYR A 30 -10.33 -11.43 2.60
N ALA A 31 -9.94 -12.12 3.66
CA ALA A 31 -8.61 -12.68 3.76
C ALA A 31 -8.50 -13.62 2.56
N ALA A 32 -7.83 -13.16 1.50
CA ALA A 32 -7.34 -14.07 0.48
C ALA A 32 -6.57 -15.14 1.25
N GLN A 33 -6.96 -16.41 1.06
CA GLN A 33 -6.30 -17.54 1.69
C GLN A 33 -4.84 -17.50 1.24
N PHE A 34 -3.97 -16.98 2.10
CA PHE A 34 -2.55 -17.02 1.90
C PHE A 34 -2.14 -18.48 1.97
N ASP A 35 -1.57 -18.98 0.88
CA ASP A 35 -0.68 -20.10 1.01
C ASP A 35 0.61 -19.61 1.68
N THR A 36 0.63 -19.66 3.01
CA THR A 36 1.82 -19.35 3.83
C THR A 36 2.94 -20.39 3.67
N SER A 37 2.81 -21.36 2.76
CA SER A 37 3.84 -22.36 2.49
C SER A 37 4.88 -21.93 1.45
N ALA A 38 4.64 -20.82 0.74
CA ALA A 38 5.68 -20.23 -0.11
C ALA A 38 6.86 -19.78 0.77
N PRO A 39 8.12 -20.13 0.44
CA PRO A 39 9.26 -19.72 1.24
C PRO A 39 9.27 -18.19 1.36
N ASN A 40 9.55 -17.70 2.57
CA ASN A 40 9.71 -16.27 2.91
C ASN A 40 10.94 -15.62 2.22
N GLU A 41 11.30 -16.10 1.04
CA GLU A 41 12.35 -15.55 0.21
C GLU A 41 11.85 -14.26 -0.43
N THR A 42 12.71 -13.25 -0.32
CA THR A 42 12.48 -11.91 -0.80
C THR A 42 13.46 -11.60 -1.91
N ILE A 43 13.00 -10.78 -2.86
CA ILE A 43 13.80 -10.36 -3.99
C ILE A 43 14.91 -9.43 -3.50
N ASP A 44 16.15 -9.71 -3.92
CA ASP A 44 17.30 -8.85 -3.64
C ASP A 44 17.18 -7.55 -4.45
N PRO A 45 17.24 -6.36 -3.81
CA PRO A 45 17.21 -5.09 -4.53
C PRO A 45 18.30 -4.97 -5.62
N ALA A 46 19.41 -5.70 -5.50
CA ALA A 46 20.47 -5.74 -6.51
C ALA A 46 20.02 -6.36 -7.86
N ILE A 47 18.83 -6.97 -7.94
CA ILE A 47 18.29 -7.51 -9.19
C ILE A 47 18.15 -6.44 -10.28
N VAL A 48 17.96 -5.17 -9.91
CA VAL A 48 17.83 -4.06 -10.88
C VAL A 48 19.12 -3.78 -11.63
N ASP A 49 20.26 -4.24 -11.10
CA ASP A 49 21.58 -4.10 -11.72
C ASP A 49 21.96 -5.36 -12.55
N ASP A 50 21.11 -6.39 -12.57
CA ASP A 50 21.36 -7.62 -13.33
C ASP A 50 21.17 -7.39 -14.84
N PRO A 51 22.11 -7.81 -15.72
CA PRO A 51 21.95 -7.68 -17.17
C PRO A 51 20.65 -8.30 -17.73
N GLY A 52 20.22 -9.44 -17.20
CA GLY A 52 18.99 -10.15 -17.61
C GLY A 52 17.70 -9.51 -17.09
N PHE A 53 17.80 -8.52 -16.20
CA PHE A 53 16.67 -7.75 -15.72
C PHE A 53 15.95 -7.02 -16.85
N SER A 54 16.71 -6.38 -17.74
CA SER A 54 16.17 -5.63 -18.88
C SER A 54 15.34 -6.51 -19.82
N GLU A 55 15.75 -7.75 -20.04
CA GLU A 55 15.03 -8.73 -20.84
C GLU A 55 13.74 -9.19 -20.15
N THR A 56 13.77 -9.34 -18.82
CA THR A 56 12.58 -9.65 -18.02
C THR A 56 11.52 -8.56 -18.13
N ILE A 57 11.91 -7.29 -18.02
CA ILE A 57 11.01 -6.16 -18.23
C ILE A 57 10.49 -6.14 -19.68
N ALA A 58 11.37 -6.31 -20.66
CA ALA A 58 10.99 -6.30 -22.08
C ALA A 58 9.95 -7.39 -22.43
N ARG A 59 10.05 -8.58 -21.83
CA ARG A 59 9.10 -9.68 -22.05
C ARG A 59 7.67 -9.29 -21.66
N PHE A 60 7.47 -8.63 -20.51
CA PHE A 60 6.14 -8.14 -20.12
C PHE A 60 5.62 -7.05 -21.04
N LEU A 61 6.47 -6.10 -21.43
CA LEU A 61 6.06 -4.97 -22.26
C LEU A 61 5.75 -5.39 -23.71
N SER A 62 6.46 -6.40 -24.24
CA SER A 62 6.31 -6.87 -25.62
C SER A 62 4.95 -7.52 -25.95
N GLY A 63 4.20 -7.98 -24.94
CA GLY A 63 2.88 -8.60 -25.10
C GLY A 63 1.70 -7.62 -25.14
N THR A 64 1.95 -6.32 -24.99
CA THR A 64 0.88 -5.33 -24.81
C THR A 64 0.34 -4.78 -26.13
N SER A 65 -0.98 -4.90 -26.33
CA SER A 65 -1.70 -4.24 -27.42
C SER A 65 -2.24 -2.91 -26.91
N LEU A 66 -2.01 -1.82 -27.66
CA LEU A 66 -2.57 -0.47 -27.41
C LEU A 66 -4.10 -0.43 -27.67
N SER A 67 -4.85 -1.42 -27.21
CA SER A 67 -6.29 -1.50 -27.40
C SER A 67 -7.03 -0.53 -26.48
N ALA A 68 -8.21 -0.09 -26.91
CA ALA A 68 -9.00 0.95 -26.27
C ALA A 68 -9.23 0.69 -24.76
N PHE A 69 -8.59 1.53 -23.95
CA PHE A 69 -8.62 1.49 -22.49
C PHE A 69 -10.05 1.54 -21.94
N LYS A 70 -10.32 0.72 -20.90
CA LYS A 70 -11.40 1.06 -19.96
C LYS A 70 -10.93 2.30 -19.21
N THR A 71 -11.62 3.43 -19.36
CA THR A 71 -11.22 4.74 -18.81
C THR A 71 -11.33 4.84 -17.27
N SER A 72 -11.79 3.76 -16.62
CA SER A 72 -11.95 3.66 -15.17
C SER A 72 -11.65 2.23 -14.71
N TYR A 73 -11.00 2.13 -13.55
CA TYR A 73 -10.76 0.89 -12.80
C TYR A 73 -11.31 1.07 -11.38
N THR A 74 -11.51 -0.05 -10.66
CA THR A 74 -12.04 -0.02 -9.30
C THR A 74 -10.95 -0.28 -8.26
N CYS A 75 -10.65 0.72 -7.44
CA CYS A 75 -9.91 0.52 -6.19
C CYS A 75 -10.92 0.31 -5.04
N ILE A 76 -10.57 -0.48 -4.02
CA ILE A 76 -11.43 -0.74 -2.86
C ILE A 76 -11.83 0.56 -2.13
N THR A 77 -11.02 1.62 -2.23
CA THR A 77 -11.35 2.94 -1.68
C THR A 77 -12.50 3.65 -2.42
N GLN A 78 -12.91 3.18 -3.60
CA GLN A 78 -13.93 3.78 -4.47
C GLN A 78 -15.37 3.56 -3.99
N ALA A 79 -15.60 2.83 -2.89
CA ALA A 79 -16.95 2.64 -2.34
C ALA A 79 -17.67 3.95 -1.97
N ARG A 80 -17.01 5.12 -2.06
CA ARG A 80 -17.63 6.45 -2.00
C ARG A 80 -17.33 7.24 -3.27
N ALA A 81 -18.39 7.77 -3.89
CA ALA A 81 -18.32 8.51 -5.14
C ALA A 81 -17.37 9.72 -5.08
N GLN A 82 -16.49 9.80 -6.09
CA GLN A 82 -15.72 10.96 -6.56
C GLN A 82 -14.60 11.51 -5.64
N PRO A 83 -13.35 11.02 -5.76
CA PRO A 83 -12.21 11.65 -5.12
C PRO A 83 -11.23 12.12 -6.17
N ASP A 84 -11.46 13.33 -6.64
CA ASP A 84 -10.41 14.14 -7.24
C ASP A 84 -9.44 14.66 -6.15
N GLN A 85 -9.35 14.04 -4.97
CA GLN A 85 -8.62 14.55 -3.80
C GLN A 85 -7.87 13.42 -3.08
N LEU A 86 -6.80 13.78 -2.34
CA LEU A 86 -6.09 12.85 -1.48
C LEU A 86 -7.01 12.42 -0.34
N PHE A 87 -6.93 11.14 -0.05
CA PHE A 87 -7.83 10.43 0.84
C PHE A 87 -6.94 9.95 2.01
N LEU A 88 -7.23 10.37 3.26
CA LEU A 88 -6.45 10.05 4.47
C LEU A 88 -7.28 9.52 5.67
N GLY A 89 -6.89 8.44 6.34
CA GLY A 89 -7.39 8.12 7.69
C GLY A 89 -8.63 7.23 7.83
N TRP A 90 -8.65 6.46 8.92
CA TRP A 90 -9.65 5.44 9.26
C TRP A 90 -10.00 5.56 10.75
N ASN A 91 -11.25 5.26 11.12
CA ASN A 91 -11.72 5.24 12.52
C ASN A 91 -11.44 6.55 13.31
N GLY A 92 -11.63 7.72 12.67
CA GLY A 92 -11.46 9.03 13.32
C GLY A 92 -10.01 9.52 13.46
N LYS A 93 -9.04 8.81 12.88
CA LYS A 93 -7.62 9.22 12.86
C LYS A 93 -7.07 9.31 11.45
N VAL A 94 -6.18 10.27 11.22
CA VAL A 94 -5.28 10.33 10.07
C VAL A 94 -3.90 9.92 10.54
N THR A 95 -3.55 8.66 10.31
CA THR A 95 -2.26 8.12 10.70
C THR A 95 -1.22 8.36 9.62
N LEU A 96 -0.08 8.95 10.01
CA LEU A 96 1.05 9.24 9.14
C LEU A 96 2.31 8.61 9.71
N TRP A 97 3.24 8.25 8.84
CA TRP A 97 4.60 7.96 9.30
C TRP A 97 5.25 9.21 9.91
N ARG A 98 6.04 9.01 10.97
CA ARG A 98 6.80 10.08 11.60
C ARG A 98 7.76 10.70 10.58
N PRO A 99 7.78 12.04 10.42
CA PRO A 99 8.73 12.69 9.52
C PRO A 99 10.18 12.32 9.83
N GLN A 100 11.02 12.38 8.81
CA GLN A 100 12.44 12.00 8.80
C GLN A 100 12.69 10.49 8.98
N SER A 101 11.65 9.67 9.02
CA SER A 101 11.79 8.22 9.04
C SER A 101 12.12 7.67 7.64
N THR A 102 12.84 6.55 7.62
CA THR A 102 12.95 5.70 6.43
C THR A 102 11.95 4.55 6.58
N ILE A 103 11.15 4.28 5.56
CA ILE A 103 10.18 3.19 5.52
C ILE A 103 10.74 2.12 4.61
N ASN A 104 11.10 0.98 5.18
CA ASN A 104 11.73 -0.10 4.43
C ASN A 104 10.64 -1.00 3.85
N PHE A 105 10.81 -1.46 2.62
CA PHE A 105 9.93 -2.46 2.04
C PHE A 105 10.71 -3.63 1.48
N ALA A 106 10.12 -4.82 1.52
CA ALA A 106 10.59 -6.00 0.82
C ALA A 106 9.58 -6.42 -0.26
N ALA A 107 9.95 -7.35 -1.12
CA ALA A 107 9.04 -7.98 -2.06
C ALA A 107 9.25 -9.50 -2.02
N TYR A 108 8.17 -10.27 -1.85
CA TYR A 108 8.27 -11.71 -1.91
C TYR A 108 8.65 -12.17 -3.33
N ALA A 109 9.53 -13.16 -3.41
CA ALA A 109 9.85 -13.84 -4.67
C ALA A 109 8.81 -14.90 -5.04
N GLY A 110 8.14 -15.47 -4.03
CA GLY A 110 7.14 -16.53 -4.18
C GLY A 110 5.69 -16.04 -4.23
N GLY A 111 4.79 -16.96 -4.58
CA GLY A 111 3.34 -16.73 -4.63
C GLY A 111 2.82 -16.15 -5.96
N TYR A 112 3.69 -15.61 -6.81
CA TYR A 112 3.34 -15.10 -8.14
C TYR A 112 3.16 -16.23 -9.17
N PRO A 113 2.45 -15.97 -10.29
CA PRO A 113 2.35 -16.93 -11.39
C PRO A 113 3.71 -17.39 -11.95
N THR A 114 4.68 -16.48 -12.02
CA THR A 114 6.08 -16.77 -12.37
C THR A 114 7.04 -15.86 -11.59
N ALA A 115 8.31 -16.22 -11.51
CA ALA A 115 9.35 -15.36 -10.92
C ALA A 115 9.46 -14.00 -11.62
N ASP A 116 9.24 -13.96 -12.94
CA ASP A 116 9.27 -12.71 -13.70
C ASP A 116 8.16 -11.75 -13.23
N HIS A 117 6.96 -12.25 -12.88
CA HIS A 117 5.88 -11.40 -12.34
C HIS A 117 6.29 -10.77 -11.01
N ALA A 118 6.98 -11.52 -10.16
CA ALA A 118 7.47 -11.03 -8.87
C ALA A 118 8.50 -9.91 -9.07
N ILE A 119 9.48 -10.13 -9.96
CA ILE A 119 10.52 -9.14 -10.32
C ILE A 119 9.89 -7.89 -10.92
N PHE A 120 8.94 -8.06 -11.85
CA PHE A 120 8.25 -6.97 -12.52
C PHE A 120 7.48 -6.08 -11.53
N ALA A 121 6.72 -6.70 -10.61
CA ALA A 121 5.96 -5.97 -9.61
C ALA A 121 6.87 -5.24 -8.61
N ALA A 122 7.93 -5.91 -8.13
CA ALA A 122 8.90 -5.30 -7.23
C ALA A 122 9.63 -4.11 -7.85
N TYR A 123 10.00 -4.21 -9.13
CA TYR A 123 10.57 -3.11 -9.90
C TYR A 123 9.63 -1.91 -9.97
N HIS A 124 8.38 -2.14 -10.36
CA HIS A 124 7.43 -1.04 -10.52
C HIS A 124 7.02 -0.40 -9.19
N LEU A 125 6.99 -1.16 -8.09
CA LEU A 125 6.88 -0.58 -6.76
C LEU A 125 8.10 0.29 -6.45
N ASN A 126 9.31 -0.17 -6.77
CA ASN A 126 10.54 0.61 -6.58
C ASN A 126 10.56 1.91 -7.41
N GLU A 127 10.02 1.89 -8.64
CA GLU A 127 9.80 3.12 -9.42
C GLU A 127 8.78 4.05 -8.75
N ALA A 128 7.65 3.50 -8.29
CA ALA A 128 6.59 4.26 -7.62
C ALA A 128 7.11 5.01 -6.39
N VAL A 129 7.80 4.30 -5.51
CA VAL A 129 8.41 4.92 -4.31
C VAL A 129 9.54 5.88 -4.68
N GLY A 130 10.25 5.63 -5.79
CA GLY A 130 11.24 6.56 -6.35
C GLY A 130 10.62 7.92 -6.70
N TYR A 131 9.43 7.94 -7.29
CA TYR A 131 8.70 9.18 -7.55
C TYR A 131 8.33 9.91 -6.26
N TRP A 132 7.88 9.20 -5.23
CA TRP A 132 7.53 9.78 -3.93
C TRP A 132 8.76 10.34 -3.19
N ASN A 133 9.86 9.58 -3.16
CA ASN A 133 11.15 10.00 -2.61
C ASN A 133 11.65 11.30 -3.24
N ALA A 134 11.52 11.43 -4.57
CA ALA A 134 11.91 12.65 -5.29
C ALA A 134 11.10 13.89 -4.85
N THR A 135 9.92 13.72 -4.27
CA THR A 135 9.12 14.83 -3.75
C THR A 135 9.62 15.37 -2.41
N LYS A 136 10.43 14.61 -1.66
CA LYS A 136 10.98 14.99 -0.34
C LYS A 136 9.90 15.47 0.64
N PHE A 137 8.80 14.74 0.72
CA PHE A 137 7.61 15.18 1.45
C PHE A 137 7.66 14.99 2.96
N GLY A 138 8.59 14.17 3.47
CA GLY A 138 8.77 14.00 4.90
C GLY A 138 9.27 12.63 5.30
N VAL A 139 9.13 11.61 4.46
CA VAL A 139 9.70 10.28 4.66
C VAL A 139 10.43 9.83 3.40
N THR A 140 11.22 8.77 3.55
CA THR A 140 11.95 8.12 2.47
C THR A 140 11.62 6.64 2.46
N PHE A 141 11.30 6.07 1.31
CA PHE A 141 11.14 4.64 1.14
C PHE A 141 12.44 3.99 0.68
N LYS A 142 12.69 2.75 1.12
CA LYS A 142 13.89 1.99 0.76
C LYS A 142 13.58 0.52 0.57
N TRP A 143 13.98 -0.04 -0.57
CA TRP A 143 13.91 -1.48 -0.79
C TRP A 143 15.00 -2.19 0.02
N VAL A 144 14.62 -3.16 0.84
CA VAL A 144 15.51 -4.03 1.60
C VAL A 144 15.31 -5.49 1.21
N LYS A 145 16.38 -6.27 1.33
CA LYS A 145 16.31 -7.72 1.12
C LYS A 145 15.64 -8.42 2.29
N LYS A 146 16.08 -8.18 3.53
CA LYS A 146 15.60 -8.97 4.68
C LYS A 146 14.20 -8.55 5.07
N LEU A 147 13.30 -9.53 5.19
CA LEU A 147 11.93 -9.30 5.65
C LEU A 147 11.88 -8.69 7.06
N ALA A 148 12.80 -9.09 7.95
CA ALA A 148 12.89 -8.56 9.32
C ALA A 148 13.29 -7.08 9.39
N ASP A 149 13.82 -6.52 8.30
CA ASP A 149 14.17 -5.10 8.20
C ASP A 149 13.06 -4.30 7.50
N ALA A 150 11.93 -4.92 7.13
CA ALA A 150 10.88 -4.31 6.32
C ALA A 150 9.69 -3.88 7.18
N GLU A 151 9.19 -2.67 6.91
CA GLU A 151 7.90 -2.18 7.45
C GLU A 151 6.72 -2.83 6.72
N PHE A 152 6.90 -3.09 5.42
CA PHE A 152 5.89 -3.76 4.62
C PHE A 152 6.50 -4.61 3.52
N VAL A 153 5.69 -5.54 3.01
CA VAL A 153 6.07 -6.42 1.91
C VAL A 153 5.09 -6.33 0.75
N LEU A 154 5.61 -6.41 -0.47
CA LEU A 154 4.81 -6.61 -1.68
C LEU A 154 4.55 -8.10 -1.90
N ALA A 155 3.27 -8.46 -2.04
CA ALA A 155 2.82 -9.84 -2.25
C ALA A 155 1.81 -9.95 -3.40
N TYR A 156 1.79 -11.12 -4.05
CA TYR A 156 0.73 -11.45 -4.99
C TYR A 156 -0.55 -11.86 -4.25
N GLY A 157 -1.66 -11.18 -4.55
CA GLY A 157 -2.94 -11.41 -3.88
C GLY A 157 -3.85 -12.43 -4.59
N GLY A 158 -3.42 -13.04 -5.68
CA GLY A 158 -4.25 -13.95 -6.47
C GLY A 158 -5.29 -13.22 -7.33
N ASP A 159 -6.48 -13.82 -7.45
CA ASP A 159 -7.61 -13.23 -8.17
C ASP A 159 -8.39 -12.27 -7.26
N GLY A 160 -8.16 -10.97 -7.46
CA GLY A 160 -8.87 -9.88 -6.78
C GLY A 160 -10.05 -9.31 -7.58
N GLY A 161 -10.52 -10.01 -8.61
CA GLY A 161 -11.57 -9.52 -9.52
C GLY A 161 -11.13 -8.27 -10.30
N ASP A 162 -11.88 -7.18 -10.14
CA ASP A 162 -11.58 -5.89 -10.80
C ASP A 162 -10.48 -5.07 -10.07
N THR A 163 -10.00 -5.53 -8.92
CA THR A 163 -8.99 -4.81 -8.13
C THR A 163 -7.59 -5.05 -8.70
N LEU A 164 -6.83 -3.97 -8.90
CA LEU A 164 -5.46 -4.04 -9.44
C LEU A 164 -4.42 -4.23 -8.34
N ALA A 165 -4.53 -3.46 -7.28
CA ALA A 165 -3.67 -3.53 -6.11
C ALA A 165 -4.44 -3.08 -4.86
N ARG A 166 -3.85 -3.29 -3.68
CA ARG A 166 -4.37 -2.81 -2.41
C ARG A 166 -3.22 -2.54 -1.45
N ALA A 167 -3.18 -1.35 -0.87
CA ALA A 167 -2.26 -1.02 0.22
C ALA A 167 -2.96 -0.92 1.58
N PHE A 168 -2.24 -0.35 2.54
CA PHE A 168 -2.62 -0.21 3.93
C PHE A 168 -2.35 1.24 4.38
N PHE A 169 -2.99 1.65 5.47
CA PHE A 169 -2.67 2.92 6.13
C PHE A 169 -1.45 2.75 7.03
N PRO A 170 -0.58 3.78 7.19
CA PRO A 170 0.44 3.77 8.22
C PRO A 170 -0.14 3.34 9.57
N ASN A 171 0.51 2.39 10.24
CA ASN A 171 0.05 1.80 11.49
C ASN A 171 1.25 1.28 12.29
N ALA A 172 1.01 0.54 13.37
CA ALA A 172 2.06 0.01 14.25
C ALA A 172 2.21 -1.52 14.16
N GLU A 173 1.63 -2.15 13.14
CA GLU A 173 1.74 -3.59 12.92
C GLU A 173 3.18 -3.97 12.57
N ASP A 174 3.63 -5.15 13.00
CA ASP A 174 5.01 -5.60 12.82
C ASP A 174 5.41 -5.72 11.34
N LEU A 175 4.46 -6.10 10.47
CA LEU A 175 4.67 -6.18 9.03
C LEU A 175 3.36 -5.98 8.28
N ASN A 176 3.33 -4.97 7.43
CA ASN A 176 2.20 -4.69 6.56
C ASN A 176 2.34 -5.35 5.18
N THR A 177 1.25 -5.46 4.41
CA THR A 177 1.28 -6.02 3.05
C THR A 177 0.64 -5.10 2.03
N VAL A 178 1.37 -4.83 0.95
CA VAL A 178 0.82 -4.31 -0.31
C VAL A 178 0.54 -5.50 -1.21
N PHE A 179 -0.69 -5.59 -1.71
CA PHE A 179 -1.08 -6.63 -2.66
C PHE A 179 -1.07 -6.10 -4.07
N VAL A 180 -0.52 -6.88 -5.00
CA VAL A 180 -0.78 -6.78 -6.43
C VAL A 180 -1.59 -7.99 -6.88
N TYR A 181 -2.67 -7.77 -7.61
CA TYR A 181 -3.57 -8.84 -8.03
C TYR A 181 -3.36 -9.22 -9.50
N LYS A 182 -3.89 -10.37 -9.89
CA LYS A 182 -3.84 -10.91 -11.25
C LYS A 182 -4.08 -9.86 -12.34
N ARG A 183 -5.14 -9.06 -12.17
CA ARG A 183 -5.56 -8.07 -13.16
C ARG A 183 -4.48 -7.05 -13.49
N ALA A 184 -3.61 -6.68 -12.55
CA ALA A 184 -2.53 -5.72 -12.79
C ALA A 184 -1.45 -6.23 -13.77
N PHE A 185 -1.49 -7.50 -14.15
CA PHE A 185 -0.60 -8.11 -15.15
C PHE A 185 -1.30 -8.33 -16.50
N ASP A 186 -2.57 -7.94 -16.63
CA ASP A 186 -3.29 -8.04 -17.90
C ASP A 186 -2.73 -7.05 -18.94
N PRO A 187 -2.80 -7.36 -20.26
CA PRO A 187 -2.17 -6.55 -21.30
C PRO A 187 -2.58 -5.07 -21.34
N ASP A 188 -3.75 -4.72 -20.83
CA ASP A 188 -4.27 -3.34 -20.79
C ASP A 188 -3.82 -2.55 -19.55
N THR A 189 -3.28 -3.21 -18.52
CA THR A 189 -2.89 -2.56 -17.24
C THR A 189 -1.42 -2.73 -16.88
N VAL A 190 -0.74 -3.77 -17.39
CA VAL A 190 0.64 -4.13 -17.03
C VAL A 190 1.64 -2.98 -17.21
N ASN A 191 1.44 -2.12 -18.22
CA ASN A 191 2.29 -0.96 -18.48
C ASN A 191 2.16 0.18 -17.45
N TYR A 192 1.23 0.06 -16.50
CA TYR A 192 0.90 1.10 -15.53
C TYR A 192 1.08 0.65 -14.08
N GLN A 193 1.80 -0.44 -13.82
CA GLN A 193 1.96 -0.95 -12.46
C GLN A 193 2.60 0.07 -11.50
N SER A 194 3.60 0.84 -11.95
CA SER A 194 4.20 1.89 -11.10
C SER A 194 3.19 3.01 -10.78
N ASN A 195 2.35 3.36 -11.75
CA ASN A 195 1.25 4.30 -11.59
C ASN A 195 0.19 3.77 -10.61
N ILE A 196 -0.15 2.48 -10.71
CA ILE A 196 -1.09 1.80 -9.82
C ILE A 196 -0.55 1.79 -8.39
N PHE A 197 0.71 1.42 -8.17
CA PHE A 197 1.32 1.48 -6.84
C PHE A 197 1.37 2.90 -6.29
N ALA A 198 1.62 3.91 -7.13
CA ALA A 198 1.56 5.30 -6.72
C ALA A 198 0.14 5.77 -6.32
N HIS A 199 -0.92 5.16 -6.87
CA HIS A 199 -2.32 5.42 -6.50
C HIS A 199 -2.70 4.78 -5.16
N GLU A 200 -2.21 3.58 -4.88
CA GLU A 200 -2.57 2.83 -3.66
C GLU A 200 -2.01 3.46 -2.37
N GLU A 201 -1.07 4.41 -2.47
CA GLU A 201 -0.61 5.20 -1.33
C GLU A 201 -1.64 6.28 -0.90
N GLY A 202 -2.75 5.88 -0.27
CA GLY A 202 -3.60 6.76 0.58
C GLY A 202 -5.13 6.66 0.41
N GLY A 203 -5.86 6.38 1.51
CA GLY A 203 -7.34 6.27 1.56
C GLY A 203 -8.11 7.22 2.52
N ALA A 204 -9.40 7.51 2.24
CA ALA A 204 -10.54 7.97 3.08
C ALA A 204 -10.88 9.46 3.48
N VAL A 205 -10.02 10.39 3.93
CA VAL A 205 -10.37 11.83 4.18
C VAL A 205 -9.81 12.79 3.14
N LEU A 206 -10.67 13.64 2.58
CA LEU A 206 -10.34 14.64 1.57
C LEU A 206 -9.39 15.70 2.17
N PHE A 207 -8.14 15.76 1.69
CA PHE A 207 -7.19 16.81 2.05
C PHE A 207 -6.60 17.45 0.80
N GLY A 208 -6.59 18.78 0.74
CA GLY A 208 -6.08 19.54 -0.41
C GLY A 208 -7.14 19.90 -1.45
N LYS A 209 -6.68 20.41 -2.60
CA LYS A 209 -7.56 20.85 -3.69
C LYS A 209 -7.95 19.67 -4.57
N THR A 210 -9.21 19.66 -4.99
CA THR A 210 -9.76 18.81 -6.05
C THR A 210 -8.96 18.96 -7.35
N ASN A 211 -8.43 17.86 -7.87
CA ASN A 211 -7.79 17.71 -9.16
C ASN A 211 -8.21 16.37 -9.82
N PRO A 212 -9.06 16.39 -10.87
CA PRO A 212 -9.51 15.18 -11.58
C PRO A 212 -8.42 14.44 -12.35
N ASN A 213 -7.21 15.00 -12.39
CA ASN A 213 -6.03 14.34 -12.94
C ASN A 213 -5.06 13.84 -11.87
N SER A 214 -5.39 13.99 -10.58
CA SER A 214 -4.57 13.50 -9.45
C SER A 214 -4.26 12.02 -9.63
N VAL A 215 -3.08 11.57 -9.16
CA VAL A 215 -2.78 10.13 -9.06
C VAL A 215 -3.81 9.40 -8.19
N MET A 216 -4.41 10.11 -7.22
CA MET A 216 -5.46 9.58 -6.34
C MET A 216 -6.85 9.56 -6.97
N SER A 217 -7.01 10.13 -8.16
CA SER A 217 -8.26 10.04 -8.92
C SER A 217 -8.40 8.66 -9.57
N TYR A 218 -9.63 8.28 -9.91
CA TYR A 218 -9.92 7.02 -10.64
C TYR A 218 -9.81 7.19 -12.17
N LYS A 219 -9.12 8.23 -12.63
CA LYS A 219 -8.83 8.43 -14.06
C LYS A 219 -7.61 7.61 -14.44
N PHE A 220 -7.78 6.70 -15.39
CA PHE A 220 -6.70 5.84 -15.86
C PHE A 220 -5.97 6.42 -17.09
N PRO A 221 -4.63 6.31 -17.16
CA PRO A 221 -3.73 5.83 -16.12
C PRO A 221 -3.52 6.87 -15.01
N PRO A 222 -3.37 6.46 -13.74
CA PRO A 222 -3.10 7.39 -12.65
C PRO A 222 -1.73 8.04 -12.85
N VAL A 223 -1.56 9.35 -12.66
CA VAL A 223 -0.26 10.01 -12.86
C VAL A 223 -0.03 11.01 -11.74
N ILE A 224 1.13 10.97 -11.08
CA ILE A 224 1.50 11.93 -10.03
C ILE A 224 1.53 13.35 -10.58
N GLN A 225 0.62 14.18 -10.09
CA GLN A 225 0.52 15.59 -10.43
C GLN A 225 1.26 16.47 -9.44
N LYS A 226 1.49 17.72 -9.84
CA LYS A 226 2.04 18.75 -8.95
C LYS A 226 1.19 18.93 -7.67
N THR A 227 -0.14 18.85 -7.80
CA THR A 227 -1.08 18.98 -6.67
C THR A 227 -0.91 17.88 -5.64
N ASP A 228 -0.57 16.67 -6.07
CA ASP A 228 -0.38 15.52 -5.18
C ASP A 228 0.86 15.76 -4.31
N LYS A 229 1.96 16.18 -4.96
CA LYS A 229 3.22 16.56 -4.30
C LYS A 229 3.03 17.70 -3.29
N GLU A 230 2.24 18.71 -3.64
CA GLU A 230 1.95 19.83 -2.74
C GLU A 230 1.08 19.40 -1.56
N THR A 231 0.08 18.57 -1.81
CA THR A 231 -0.86 18.08 -0.80
C THR A 231 -0.16 17.19 0.22
N VAL A 232 0.63 16.21 -0.23
CA VAL A 232 1.38 15.33 0.67
C VAL A 232 2.41 16.09 1.50
N ARG A 233 3.09 17.10 0.92
CA ARG A 233 4.00 17.98 1.69
C ARG A 233 3.28 18.81 2.74
N ARG A 234 2.06 19.27 2.45
CA ARG A 234 1.24 20.00 3.44
C ARG A 234 0.80 19.06 4.57
N LEU A 235 0.44 17.83 4.22
CA LEU A 235 0.02 16.83 5.18
C LEU A 235 1.13 16.52 6.19
N TYR A 236 2.36 16.28 5.72
CA TYR A 236 3.50 15.97 6.58
C TYR A 236 4.03 17.17 7.39
N LYS A 237 3.55 18.39 7.12
CA LYS A 237 3.79 19.57 7.97
C LYS A 237 2.84 19.68 9.16
N LEU A 238 1.74 18.93 9.17
CA LEU A 238 0.84 18.87 10.32
C LEU A 238 1.58 18.25 11.51
N ARG A 239 1.27 18.72 12.71
CA ARG A 239 1.77 18.17 13.97
C ARG A 239 0.86 17.05 14.43
N GLU A 240 1.43 16.14 15.22
CA GLU A 240 0.62 15.16 15.94
C GLU A 240 -0.39 15.89 16.83
N GLY A 241 -1.63 15.42 16.84
CA GLY A 241 -2.76 16.06 17.53
C GLY A 241 -3.43 17.23 16.77
N ASP A 242 -2.87 17.69 15.64
CA ASP A 242 -3.61 18.61 14.75
C ASP A 242 -4.87 17.89 14.23
N LYS A 243 -5.88 18.66 13.81
CA LYS A 243 -7.14 18.13 13.27
C LYS A 243 -7.27 18.41 11.78
N ILE A 244 -7.66 17.40 11.02
CA ILE A 244 -8.23 17.53 9.67
C ILE A 244 -9.71 17.23 9.81
N GLU A 245 -10.56 18.27 9.73
CA GLU A 245 -11.98 18.17 10.06
C GLU A 245 -12.19 17.54 11.45
N ASN A 246 -12.80 16.36 11.52
CA ASN A 246 -13.04 15.61 12.76
C ASN A 246 -11.99 14.53 13.06
N PHE A 247 -10.93 14.44 12.25
CA PHE A 247 -9.89 13.42 12.39
C PHE A 247 -8.65 13.98 13.06
N LEU A 248 -8.13 13.24 14.04
CA LEU A 248 -6.87 13.57 14.69
C LEU A 248 -5.68 13.05 13.88
N VAL A 249 -4.68 13.89 13.69
CA VAL A 249 -3.40 13.49 13.11
C VAL A 249 -2.63 12.68 14.15
N ASP A 250 -2.31 11.44 13.79
CA ASP A 250 -1.52 10.50 14.59
C ASP A 250 -0.20 10.22 13.84
N LYS A 251 0.91 10.08 14.56
CA LYS A 251 2.24 9.88 13.96
C LYS A 251 2.93 8.64 14.51
N VAL A 252 3.02 7.63 13.66
CA VAL A 252 3.61 6.33 14.01
C VAL A 252 5.06 6.23 13.53
N ALA A 253 5.89 5.56 14.31
CA ALA A 253 7.24 5.20 13.88
C ALA A 253 7.17 3.88 13.07
N PRO A 254 7.98 3.71 12.02
CA PRO A 254 8.15 2.40 11.42
C PRO A 254 8.85 1.43 12.39
N ASN A 255 8.58 0.14 12.22
CA ASN A 255 9.08 -1.00 12.97
C ASN A 255 10.35 -1.63 12.37
N ASN A 256 11.03 -0.90 11.47
CA ASN A 256 12.12 -1.39 10.63
C ASN A 256 13.55 -1.11 11.13
#